data_AF-A0A3M4A2A7-F1
#
_entry.id   AF-A0A3M4A2A7-F1
#
_cell.length_a   1.000
_cell.length_b   1.000
_cell.length_c   1.000
_cell.angle_alpha   90.00
_cell.angle_beta   90.00
_cell.angle_gamma   90.00
#
_symmetry.space_group_name_H-M   'P 1'
#
loop_
_entity.id
_entity.type
_entity.pdbx_description
1 polymer ?
#
loop_
_entity_poly.entity_id
_entity_poly.type
_entity_poly.pdbx_seq_one_letter_code
_entity_poly.pdbx_strand_id
1 'polypeptide(L)'
;EEAKITVGGFILVSTLAAIVLALMYTRSITSPINQSLAVAERIANSDLTGVIESQGHDEVARLMRALSAMQHGLRNTLSLISDSSNQLASTSEEMHAVTEDANKGMLRQNNEVEMAATAVTEMSAAVEEVARNASQASEAANRSNSAALAGRARVDETVQAISLMVANVESASQEVQGLAVMATDISKVLDVIRAIADQTNLLALNAAIEAARAGEAGRGFAVVADEVRALAHRTQQSTSEIEQMISSIQKGTGSAVSAMTHTNTQAQETLYTAQG
;
A
#
# COMPACT_ATOMS: atom_id res chain seq x y z
N GLU A 1 -6.75 -103.24 -109.83
CA GLU A 1 -7.59 -103.29 -108.62
C GLU A 1 -6.79 -102.99 -107.36
N GLU A 2 -5.59 -103.58 -107.22
CA GLU A 2 -4.70 -103.39 -106.06
C GLU A 2 -4.37 -101.93 -105.72
N ALA A 3 -4.09 -101.08 -106.72
CA ALA A 3 -3.77 -99.66 -106.48
C ALA A 3 -4.91 -98.86 -105.81
N LYS A 4 -6.17 -99.26 -106.02
CA LYS A 4 -7.34 -98.58 -105.40
C LYS A 4 -7.49 -98.98 -103.93
N ILE A 5 -7.12 -100.21 -103.56
CA ILE A 5 -7.20 -100.73 -102.19
C ILE A 5 -6.08 -100.10 -101.33
N THR A 6 -4.86 -99.99 -101.84
CA THR A 6 -3.75 -99.33 -101.13
C THR A 6 -3.99 -97.83 -100.93
N VAL A 7 -4.53 -97.13 -101.93
CA VAL A 7 -4.88 -95.71 -101.81
C VAL A 7 -6.04 -95.51 -100.82
N GLY A 8 -7.08 -96.36 -100.86
CA GLY A 8 -8.19 -96.32 -99.92
C GLY A 8 -7.76 -96.56 -98.46
N GLY A 9 -6.86 -97.52 -98.23
CA GLY A 9 -6.30 -97.80 -96.91
C GLY A 9 -5.50 -96.62 -96.35
N PHE A 10 -4.67 -95.97 -97.17
CA PHE A 10 -3.90 -94.80 -96.75
C PHE A 10 -4.80 -93.63 -96.36
N ILE A 11 -5.84 -93.35 -97.16
CA ILE A 11 -6.83 -92.30 -96.87
C ILE A 11 -7.54 -92.58 -95.55
N LEU A 12 -7.91 -93.83 -95.28
CA LEU A 12 -8.63 -94.20 -94.07
C LEU A 12 -7.74 -94.05 -92.82
N VAL A 13 -6.47 -94.48 -92.88
CA VAL A 13 -5.50 -94.30 -91.81
C VAL A 13 -5.17 -92.82 -91.58
N SER A 14 -4.96 -92.03 -92.64
CA SER A 14 -4.69 -90.60 -92.50
C SER A 14 -5.89 -89.84 -91.93
N THR A 15 -7.12 -90.24 -92.30
CA THR A 15 -8.35 -89.66 -91.75
C THR A 15 -8.51 -90.02 -90.27
N LEU A 16 -8.27 -91.29 -89.90
CA LEU A 16 -8.32 -91.72 -88.52
C LEU A 16 -7.27 -91.01 -87.65
N ALA A 17 -6.05 -90.88 -88.16
CA ALA A 17 -4.96 -90.14 -87.51
C ALA A 17 -5.31 -88.65 -87.36
N ALA A 18 -5.90 -88.02 -88.38
CA ALA A 18 -6.36 -86.63 -88.32
C ALA A 18 -7.46 -86.43 -87.26
N ILE A 19 -8.41 -87.37 -87.15
CA ILE A 19 -9.47 -87.32 -86.12
C ILE A 19 -8.86 -87.48 -84.72
N VAL A 20 -7.94 -88.42 -84.52
CA VAL A 20 -7.27 -88.62 -83.22
C VAL A 20 -6.46 -87.38 -82.84
N LEU A 21 -5.68 -86.82 -83.77
CA LEU A 21 -4.94 -85.58 -83.54
C LEU A 21 -5.89 -84.41 -83.25
N ALA A 22 -6.97 -84.25 -84.01
CA ALA A 22 -7.95 -83.18 -83.78
C ALA A 22 -8.60 -83.30 -82.39
N LEU A 23 -8.94 -84.52 -81.94
CA LEU A 23 -9.47 -84.76 -80.60
C LEU A 23 -8.43 -84.50 -79.51
N MET A 24 -7.17 -84.87 -79.72
CA MET A 24 -6.07 -84.59 -78.80
C MET A 24 -5.81 -83.08 -78.70
N TYR A 25 -5.72 -82.36 -79.82
CA TYR A 25 -5.55 -80.90 -79.86
C TYR A 25 -6.76 -80.16 -79.23
N THR A 26 -7.98 -80.56 -79.57
CA THR A 26 -9.20 -79.98 -78.99
C THR A 26 -9.22 -80.17 -77.47
N ARG A 27 -8.92 -81.38 -76.98
CA ARG A 27 -8.82 -81.62 -75.53
C ARG A 27 -7.68 -80.84 -74.89
N SER A 28 -6.53 -80.75 -75.56
CA SER A 28 -5.36 -80.04 -75.07
C SER A 28 -5.53 -78.53 -75.00
N ILE A 29 -6.46 -77.94 -75.77
CA ILE A 29 -6.68 -76.48 -75.82
C ILE A 29 -7.99 -76.09 -75.10
N THR A 30 -9.11 -76.73 -75.44
CA THR A 30 -10.44 -76.34 -74.93
C THR A 30 -10.57 -76.58 -73.43
N SER A 31 -9.98 -77.66 -72.89
CA SER A 31 -10.07 -77.93 -71.46
C SER A 31 -9.28 -76.91 -70.62
N PRO A 32 -8.01 -76.58 -70.92
CA PRO A 32 -7.29 -75.50 -70.22
C PRO A 32 -7.89 -74.10 -70.40
N ILE A 33 -8.49 -73.78 -71.55
CA ILE A 33 -9.20 -72.50 -71.75
C ILE A 33 -10.43 -72.39 -70.85
N ASN A 34 -11.25 -73.44 -70.75
CA ASN A 34 -12.41 -73.45 -69.86
C ASN A 34 -11.99 -73.32 -68.38
N GLN A 35 -10.86 -73.90 -67.98
CA GLN A 35 -10.29 -73.71 -66.64
C GLN A 35 -9.85 -72.26 -66.41
N SER A 36 -9.20 -71.63 -67.40
CA SER A 36 -8.80 -70.23 -67.34
C SER A 36 -10.01 -69.29 -67.22
N LEU A 37 -11.09 -69.58 -67.95
CA LEU A 37 -12.35 -68.84 -67.86
C LEU A 37 -12.97 -68.96 -66.46
N ALA A 38 -13.05 -70.18 -65.91
CA ALA A 38 -13.56 -70.39 -64.56
C ALA A 38 -12.74 -69.64 -63.49
N VAL A 39 -11.41 -69.57 -63.63
CA VAL A 39 -10.56 -68.76 -62.76
C VAL A 39 -10.86 -67.27 -62.89
N ALA A 40 -11.00 -66.77 -64.13
CA ALA A 40 -11.33 -65.37 -64.36
C ALA A 40 -12.71 -65.00 -63.78
N GLU A 41 -13.72 -65.88 -63.92
CA GLU A 41 -15.04 -65.71 -63.32
C GLU A 41 -14.99 -65.70 -61.79
N ARG A 42 -14.17 -66.55 -61.17
CA ARG A 42 -13.95 -66.52 -59.70
C ARG A 42 -13.34 -65.21 -59.24
N ILE A 43 -12.29 -64.74 -59.93
CA ILE A 43 -11.67 -63.45 -59.64
C ILE A 43 -12.68 -62.31 -59.80
N ALA A 44 -13.49 -62.33 -60.86
CA ALA A 44 -14.54 -61.33 -61.09
C ALA A 44 -15.61 -61.35 -59.99
N ASN A 45 -15.94 -62.52 -59.45
CA ASN A 45 -16.83 -62.68 -58.29
C ASN A 45 -16.13 -62.42 -56.94
N SER A 46 -14.93 -61.83 -56.94
CA SER A 46 -14.13 -61.53 -55.75
C SER A 46 -13.69 -62.75 -54.94
N ASP A 47 -13.83 -63.97 -55.49
CA ASP A 47 -13.26 -65.18 -54.89
C ASP A 47 -11.80 -65.32 -55.32
N LEU A 48 -10.91 -64.74 -54.52
CA LEU A 48 -9.48 -64.87 -54.70
C LEU A 48 -8.91 -66.09 -53.98
N THR A 49 -9.69 -66.92 -53.29
CA THR A 49 -9.16 -67.91 -52.32
C THR A 49 -8.41 -69.09 -52.95
N GLY A 50 -8.81 -69.50 -54.17
CA GLY A 50 -8.27 -70.68 -54.84
C GLY A 50 -6.82 -70.54 -55.29
N VAL A 51 -6.14 -71.68 -55.41
CA VAL A 51 -4.80 -71.79 -56.00
C VAL A 51 -4.94 -71.94 -57.52
N ILE A 52 -4.22 -71.11 -58.28
CA ILE A 52 -4.18 -71.17 -59.74
C ILE A 52 -2.89 -71.89 -60.14
N GLU A 53 -3.01 -73.16 -60.50
CA GLU A 53 -1.89 -73.96 -61.01
C GLU A 53 -1.74 -73.77 -62.53
N SER A 54 -0.50 -73.63 -63.00
CA SER A 54 -0.19 -73.54 -64.43
C SER A 54 0.77 -74.66 -64.80
N GLN A 55 0.38 -75.49 -65.77
CA GLN A 55 1.20 -76.56 -66.33
C GLN A 55 1.38 -76.31 -67.83
N GLY A 56 2.60 -76.51 -68.34
CA GLY A 56 2.93 -76.33 -69.76
C GLY A 56 3.71 -75.05 -70.08
N HIS A 57 4.07 -74.90 -71.36
CA HIS A 57 4.91 -73.80 -71.87
C HIS A 57 4.25 -73.02 -73.02
N ASP A 58 2.96 -73.24 -73.27
CA ASP A 58 2.19 -72.63 -74.34
C ASP A 58 1.50 -71.32 -73.90
N GLU A 59 0.72 -70.74 -74.82
CA GLU A 59 -0.04 -69.51 -74.60
C GLU A 59 -1.07 -69.64 -73.48
N VAL A 60 -1.67 -70.82 -73.30
CA VAL A 60 -2.68 -71.04 -72.25
C VAL A 60 -2.02 -71.11 -70.87
N ALA A 61 -0.86 -71.75 -70.76
CA ALA A 61 -0.03 -71.69 -69.57
C ALA A 61 0.41 -70.25 -69.25
N ARG A 62 0.69 -69.43 -70.26
CA ARG A 62 1.01 -68.00 -70.07
C ARG A 62 -0.20 -67.19 -69.58
N LEU A 63 -1.41 -67.47 -70.08
CA LEU A 63 -2.66 -66.85 -69.59
C LEU A 63 -2.92 -67.21 -68.13
N MET A 64 -2.81 -68.49 -67.75
CA MET A 64 -3.00 -68.94 -66.37
C MET A 64 -2.00 -68.28 -65.41
N ARG A 65 -0.73 -68.13 -65.80
CA ARG A 65 0.27 -67.38 -65.01
C ARG A 65 -0.12 -65.90 -64.85
N ALA A 66 -0.64 -65.26 -65.89
CA ALA A 66 -1.09 -63.86 -65.81
C ALA A 66 -2.32 -63.70 -64.89
N LEU A 67 -3.30 -64.62 -64.95
CA LEU A 67 -4.43 -64.64 -64.03
C LEU A 67 -3.99 -64.88 -62.58
N SER A 68 -3.01 -65.76 -62.37
CA SER A 68 -2.40 -65.98 -61.05
C SER A 68 -1.73 -64.71 -60.52
N ALA A 69 -0.93 -64.03 -61.34
CA ALA A 69 -0.31 -62.76 -60.95
C ALA A 69 -1.35 -61.67 -60.63
N MET A 70 -2.43 -61.58 -61.41
CA MET A 70 -3.56 -60.67 -61.15
C MET A 70 -4.26 -60.99 -59.82
N GLN A 71 -4.54 -62.27 -59.55
CA GLN A 71 -5.14 -62.71 -58.28
C GLN A 71 -4.25 -62.33 -57.09
N HIS A 72 -2.95 -62.57 -57.17
CA HIS A 72 -1.98 -62.17 -56.14
C HIS A 72 -1.93 -60.64 -55.96
N GLY A 73 -1.92 -59.88 -57.06
CA GLY A 73 -1.96 -58.42 -57.02
C GLY A 73 -3.20 -57.91 -56.29
N LEU A 74 -4.39 -58.41 -56.64
CA LEU A 74 -5.65 -58.06 -55.99
C LEU A 74 -5.67 -58.44 -54.50
N ARG A 75 -5.19 -59.63 -54.15
CA ARG A 75 -5.05 -60.06 -52.74
C ARG A 75 -4.17 -59.10 -51.94
N ASN A 76 -3.01 -58.73 -52.50
CA ASN A 76 -2.09 -57.80 -51.84
C ASN A 76 -2.71 -56.42 -51.68
N THR A 77 -3.40 -55.89 -52.70
CA THR A 77 -4.10 -54.61 -52.61
C THR A 77 -5.20 -54.64 -51.55
N LEU A 78 -6.01 -55.70 -51.48
CA LEU A 78 -7.04 -55.85 -50.45
C LEU A 78 -6.44 -55.97 -49.05
N SER A 79 -5.31 -56.67 -48.89
CA SER A 79 -4.58 -56.72 -47.63
C SER A 79 -4.13 -55.31 -47.21
N LEU A 80 -3.48 -54.56 -48.11
CA LEU A 80 -3.05 -53.18 -47.84
C LEU A 80 -4.22 -52.27 -47.45
N ILE A 81 -5.37 -52.40 -48.11
CA ILE A 81 -6.59 -51.63 -47.79
C ILE A 81 -7.12 -52.01 -46.41
N SER A 82 -7.15 -53.30 -46.07
CA SER A 82 -7.56 -53.78 -44.74
C SER A 82 -6.63 -53.24 -43.65
N ASP A 83 -5.32 -53.33 -43.86
CA ASP A 83 -4.32 -52.83 -42.90
C ASP A 83 -4.43 -51.31 -42.73
N SER A 84 -4.62 -50.57 -43.83
CA SER A 84 -4.83 -49.11 -43.80
C SER A 84 -6.13 -48.73 -43.08
N SER A 85 -7.19 -49.52 -43.25
CA SER A 85 -8.49 -49.28 -42.60
C SER A 85 -8.40 -49.53 -41.10
N ASN A 86 -7.69 -50.58 -40.68
CA ASN A 86 -7.43 -50.87 -39.27
C ASN A 86 -6.57 -49.77 -38.63
N GLN A 87 -5.54 -49.30 -39.33
CA GLN A 87 -4.72 -48.19 -38.84
C GLN A 87 -5.54 -46.90 -38.71
N LEU A 88 -6.39 -46.58 -39.68
CA LEU A 88 -7.27 -45.42 -39.63
C LEU A 88 -8.26 -45.49 -38.46
N ALA A 89 -8.83 -46.66 -38.19
CA ALA A 89 -9.71 -46.89 -37.05
C ALA A 89 -8.97 -46.61 -35.72
N SER A 90 -7.77 -47.18 -35.55
CA SER A 90 -6.94 -46.96 -34.36
C SER A 90 -6.57 -45.49 -34.16
N THR A 91 -6.12 -44.80 -35.22
CA THR A 91 -5.81 -43.36 -35.14
C THR A 91 -7.03 -42.50 -34.86
N SER A 92 -8.22 -42.92 -35.31
CA SER A 92 -9.48 -42.22 -35.00
C SER A 92 -9.86 -42.36 -33.52
N GLU A 93 -9.63 -43.52 -32.91
CA GLU A 93 -9.84 -43.74 -31.47
C GLU A 93 -8.86 -42.90 -30.63
N GLU A 94 -7.58 -42.84 -31.03
CA GLU A 94 -6.59 -41.97 -30.39
C GLU A 94 -6.98 -40.49 -30.49
N MET A 95 -7.42 -40.05 -31.68
CA MET A 95 -7.89 -38.68 -31.89
C MET A 95 -9.10 -38.35 -31.01
N HIS A 96 -10.04 -39.28 -30.86
CA HIS A 96 -11.18 -39.12 -29.97
C HIS A 96 -10.73 -38.96 -28.51
N ALA A 97 -9.80 -39.78 -28.05
CA ALA A 97 -9.26 -39.69 -26.69
C ALA A 97 -8.55 -38.34 -26.44
N VAL A 98 -7.71 -37.88 -27.39
CA VAL A 98 -7.03 -36.58 -27.31
C VAL A 98 -8.03 -35.42 -27.31
N THR A 99 -9.08 -35.50 -28.13
CA THR A 99 -10.12 -34.46 -28.19
C THR A 99 -10.90 -34.35 -26.89
N GLU A 100 -11.22 -35.49 -26.27
CA GLU A 100 -11.91 -35.53 -24.98
C GLU A 100 -11.05 -34.95 -23.85
N ASP A 101 -9.74 -35.23 -23.84
CA ASP A 101 -8.83 -34.64 -22.86
C ASP A 101 -8.65 -33.14 -23.07
N ALA A 102 -8.55 -32.69 -24.33
CA ALA A 102 -8.50 -31.27 -24.68
C ALA A 102 -9.77 -30.53 -24.23
N ASN A 103 -10.95 -31.15 -24.37
CA ASN A 103 -12.22 -30.58 -23.91
C ASN A 103 -12.25 -30.43 -22.38
N LYS A 104 -11.77 -31.44 -21.64
CA LYS A 104 -11.60 -31.35 -20.18
C LYS A 104 -10.59 -30.27 -19.78
N GLY A 105 -9.50 -30.14 -20.51
CA GLY A 105 -8.53 -29.06 -20.34
C GLY A 105 -9.16 -27.68 -20.53
N MET A 106 -9.99 -27.52 -21.57
CA MET A 106 -10.70 -26.27 -21.86
C MET A 106 -11.66 -25.86 -20.73
N LEU A 107 -12.38 -26.81 -20.13
CA LEU A 107 -13.25 -26.55 -18.98
C LEU A 107 -12.45 -26.07 -17.76
N ARG A 108 -11.30 -26.70 -17.47
CA ARG A 108 -10.42 -26.24 -16.38
C ARG A 108 -9.89 -24.84 -16.64
N GLN A 109 -9.41 -24.58 -17.86
CA GLN A 109 -8.92 -23.27 -18.26
C GLN A 109 -10.01 -22.20 -18.17
N ASN A 110 -11.26 -22.52 -18.51
CA ASN A 110 -12.38 -21.60 -18.37
C ASN A 110 -12.61 -21.20 -16.89
N ASN A 111 -12.60 -22.17 -15.98
CA ASN A 111 -12.72 -21.91 -14.54
C ASN A 111 -11.54 -21.07 -14.01
N GLU A 112 -10.31 -21.34 -14.47
CA GLU A 112 -9.13 -20.55 -14.10
C GLU A 112 -9.24 -19.09 -14.57
N VAL A 113 -9.77 -18.87 -15.78
CA VAL A 113 -10.02 -17.52 -16.31
C VAL A 113 -11.10 -16.80 -15.49
N GLU A 114 -12.16 -17.48 -15.08
CA GLU A 114 -13.19 -16.89 -14.22
C GLU A 114 -12.65 -16.49 -12.84
N MET A 115 -11.81 -17.34 -12.23
CA MET A 115 -11.10 -17.01 -10.99
C MET A 115 -10.14 -15.82 -11.18
N ALA A 116 -9.40 -15.78 -12.29
CA ALA A 116 -8.51 -14.67 -12.59
C ALA A 116 -9.28 -13.36 -12.77
N ALA A 117 -10.43 -13.38 -13.47
CA ALA A 117 -11.30 -12.22 -13.61
C ALA A 117 -11.84 -11.72 -12.26
N THR A 118 -12.20 -12.64 -11.37
CA THR A 118 -12.59 -12.33 -10.00
C THR A 118 -11.45 -11.66 -9.23
N ALA A 119 -10.24 -12.24 -9.28
CA ALA A 119 -9.06 -11.66 -8.62
C ALA A 119 -8.71 -10.26 -9.16
N VAL A 120 -8.85 -10.03 -10.47
CA VAL A 120 -8.65 -8.70 -11.07
C VAL A 120 -9.69 -7.70 -10.56
N THR A 121 -10.93 -8.14 -10.37
CA THR A 121 -12.00 -7.30 -9.82
C THR A 121 -11.71 -6.92 -8.36
N GLU A 122 -11.32 -7.90 -7.53
CA GLU A 122 -10.93 -7.66 -6.13
C GLU A 122 -9.70 -6.75 -6.03
N MET A 123 -8.69 -6.98 -6.88
CA MET A 123 -7.49 -6.15 -6.93
C MET A 123 -7.81 -4.72 -7.35
N SER A 124 -8.73 -4.52 -8.29
CA SER A 124 -9.19 -3.19 -8.70
C SER A 124 -9.87 -2.45 -7.54
N ALA A 125 -10.74 -3.14 -6.79
CA ALA A 125 -11.38 -2.59 -5.60
C ALA A 125 -10.35 -2.20 -4.52
N ALA A 126 -9.34 -3.05 -4.29
CA ALA A 126 -8.26 -2.77 -3.34
C ALA A 126 -7.43 -1.55 -3.77
N VAL A 127 -7.11 -1.40 -5.07
CA VAL A 127 -6.40 -0.24 -5.60
C VAL A 127 -7.20 1.05 -5.39
N GLU A 128 -8.51 1.02 -5.63
CA GLU A 128 -9.37 2.17 -5.35
C GLU A 128 -9.40 2.53 -3.86
N GLU A 129 -9.42 1.54 -2.98
CA GLU A 129 -9.38 1.76 -1.53
C GLU A 129 -8.05 2.38 -1.10
N VAL A 130 -6.93 1.89 -1.61
CA VAL A 130 -5.61 2.48 -1.38
C VAL A 130 -5.56 3.93 -1.87
N ALA A 131 -6.11 4.23 -3.05
CA ALA A 131 -6.17 5.58 -3.58
C ALA A 131 -7.02 6.52 -2.69
N ARG A 132 -8.18 6.04 -2.20
CA ARG A 132 -9.03 6.79 -1.25
C ARG A 132 -8.29 7.06 0.05
N ASN A 133 -7.61 6.06 0.62
CA ASN A 133 -6.83 6.19 1.85
C ASN A 133 -5.67 7.18 1.69
N ALA A 134 -4.96 7.13 0.56
CA ALA A 134 -3.90 8.08 0.25
C ALA A 134 -4.42 9.52 0.14
N SER A 135 -5.58 9.73 -0.49
CA SER A 135 -6.23 11.04 -0.56
C SER A 135 -6.61 11.57 0.82
N GLN A 136 -7.20 10.73 1.67
CA GLN A 136 -7.57 11.10 3.04
C GLN A 136 -6.34 11.43 3.90
N ALA A 137 -5.26 10.66 3.76
CA ALA A 137 -4.01 10.92 4.45
C ALA A 137 -3.38 12.27 4.03
N SER A 138 -3.42 12.58 2.73
CA SER A 138 -2.97 13.87 2.19
C SER A 138 -3.79 15.03 2.75
N GLU A 139 -5.13 14.89 2.80
CA GLU A 139 -6.00 15.91 3.38
C GLU A 139 -5.76 16.08 4.89
N ALA A 140 -5.57 14.99 5.63
CA ALA A 140 -5.21 15.03 7.05
C ALA A 140 -3.87 15.75 7.27
N ALA A 141 -2.85 15.44 6.47
CA ALA A 141 -1.55 16.10 6.53
C ALA A 141 -1.66 17.62 6.26
N ASN A 142 -2.46 18.01 5.26
CA ASN A 142 -2.72 19.42 4.96
C ASN A 142 -3.42 20.14 6.12
N ARG A 143 -4.41 19.49 6.77
CA ARG A 143 -5.06 20.05 7.97
C ARG A 143 -4.10 20.19 9.14
N SER A 144 -3.24 19.20 9.38
CA SER A 144 -2.20 19.27 10.41
C SER A 144 -1.21 20.40 10.14
N ASN A 145 -0.79 20.60 8.89
CA ASN A 145 0.10 21.71 8.51
C ASN A 145 -0.57 23.07 8.76
N SER A 146 -1.83 23.24 8.35
CA SER A 146 -2.59 24.47 8.63
C SER A 146 -2.76 24.72 10.13
N ALA A 147 -3.02 23.69 10.92
CA ALA A 147 -3.10 23.79 12.38
C ALA A 147 -1.76 24.17 13.01
N ALA A 148 -0.64 23.62 12.52
CA ALA A 148 0.70 23.96 12.97
C ALA A 148 1.06 25.42 12.64
N LEU A 149 0.71 25.90 11.44
CA LEU A 149 0.88 27.30 11.04
C LEU A 149 0.05 28.26 11.93
N ALA A 150 -1.21 27.91 12.20
CA ALA A 150 -2.05 28.67 13.12
C ALA A 150 -1.52 28.64 14.57
N GLY A 151 -0.95 27.50 15.00
CA GLY A 151 -0.28 27.36 16.29
C GLY A 151 0.94 28.26 16.39
N ARG A 152 1.79 28.30 15.35
CA ARG A 152 2.94 29.20 15.28
C ARG A 152 2.52 30.67 15.38
N ALA A 153 1.49 31.08 14.64
CA ALA A 153 0.99 32.45 14.72
C ALA A 153 0.54 32.84 16.15
N ARG A 154 -0.08 31.92 16.91
CA ARG A 154 -0.44 32.15 18.32
C ARG A 154 0.78 32.21 19.25
N VAL A 155 1.82 31.43 18.97
CA VAL A 155 3.09 31.52 19.72
C VAL A 155 3.73 32.89 19.47
N ASP A 156 3.77 33.36 18.23
CA ASP A 156 4.30 34.68 17.88
C ASP A 156 3.55 35.82 18.58
N GLU A 157 2.20 35.73 18.65
CA GLU A 157 1.38 36.67 19.42
C GLU A 157 1.70 36.64 20.92
N THR A 158 1.91 35.44 21.48
CA THR A 158 2.27 35.25 22.89
C THR A 158 3.64 35.86 23.20
N VAL A 159 4.62 35.69 22.30
CA VAL A 159 5.95 36.29 22.40
C VAL A 159 5.86 37.82 22.43
N GLN A 160 5.03 38.42 21.57
CA GLN A 160 4.79 39.88 21.58
C GLN A 160 4.17 40.34 22.89
N ALA A 161 3.16 39.62 23.40
CA ALA A 161 2.51 39.93 24.66
C ALA A 161 3.48 39.87 25.86
N ILE A 162 4.36 38.86 25.91
CA ILE A 162 5.39 38.74 26.95
C ILE A 162 6.41 39.87 26.84
N SER A 163 6.83 40.24 25.63
CA SER A 163 7.75 41.38 25.43
C SER A 163 7.14 42.70 25.93
N LEU A 164 5.85 42.93 25.70
CA LEU A 164 5.15 44.10 26.22
C LEU A 164 5.04 44.05 27.75
N MET A 165 4.74 42.88 28.31
CA MET A 165 4.69 42.67 29.76
C MET A 165 6.03 42.98 30.43
N VAL A 166 7.15 42.54 29.87
CA VAL A 166 8.51 42.85 30.37
C VAL A 166 8.72 44.36 30.46
N ALA A 167 8.40 45.10 29.39
CA ALA A 167 8.54 46.55 29.36
C ALA A 167 7.66 47.24 30.44
N ASN A 168 6.42 46.77 30.61
CA ASN A 168 5.50 47.31 31.62
C ASN A 168 5.99 47.04 33.05
N VAL A 169 6.53 45.84 33.32
CA VAL A 169 7.08 45.48 34.63
C VAL A 169 8.33 46.31 34.94
N GLU A 170 9.19 46.56 33.96
CA GLU A 170 10.36 47.42 34.11
C GLU A 170 9.96 48.86 34.44
N SER A 171 8.96 49.41 33.74
CA SER A 171 8.41 50.74 34.04
C SER A 171 7.82 50.81 35.45
N ALA A 172 7.02 49.82 35.86
CA ALA A 172 6.44 49.76 37.20
C ALA A 172 7.54 49.65 38.29
N SER A 173 8.61 48.89 38.04
CA SER A 173 9.74 48.78 38.94
C SER A 173 10.44 50.12 39.16
N GLN A 174 10.57 50.95 38.10
CA GLN A 174 11.14 52.30 38.22
C GLN A 174 10.26 53.22 39.06
N GLU A 175 8.94 53.18 38.89
CA GLU A 175 8.01 53.98 39.71
C GLU A 175 8.06 53.59 41.19
N VAL A 176 8.07 52.29 41.49
CA VAL A 176 8.16 51.79 42.88
C VAL A 176 9.51 52.12 43.50
N GLN A 177 10.60 52.07 42.72
CA GLN A 177 11.92 52.53 43.18
C GLN A 177 11.90 54.03 43.52
N GLY A 178 11.21 54.84 42.72
CA GLY A 178 10.97 56.26 43.02
C GLY A 178 10.22 56.47 44.33
N LEU A 179 9.18 55.66 44.59
CA LEU A 179 8.44 55.70 45.86
C LEU A 179 9.32 55.32 47.07
N ALA A 180 10.24 54.35 46.92
CA ALA A 180 11.19 54.00 47.96
C ALA A 180 12.12 55.16 48.31
N VAL A 181 12.61 55.91 47.31
CA VAL A 181 13.40 57.13 47.50
C VAL A 181 12.60 58.20 48.23
N MET A 182 11.36 58.46 47.82
CA MET A 182 10.49 59.42 48.49
C MET A 182 10.24 59.03 49.96
N ALA A 183 10.04 57.74 50.24
CA ALA A 183 9.87 57.25 51.62
C ALA A 183 11.13 57.51 52.47
N THR A 184 12.33 57.31 51.91
CA THR A 184 13.60 57.66 52.58
C THR A 184 13.72 59.16 52.85
N ASP A 185 13.29 60.01 51.92
CA ASP A 185 13.32 61.46 52.13
C ASP A 185 12.30 61.90 53.20
N ILE A 186 11.12 61.27 53.26
CA ILE A 186 10.16 61.50 54.34
C ILE A 186 10.74 61.09 55.69
N SER A 187 11.46 59.95 55.79
CA SER A 187 12.14 59.56 57.03
C SER A 187 13.11 60.64 57.52
N LYS A 188 13.92 61.23 56.63
CA LYS A 188 14.84 62.33 57.00
C LYS A 188 14.09 63.55 57.55
N VAL A 189 12.94 63.88 56.95
CA VAL A 189 12.10 64.99 57.44
C VAL A 189 11.53 64.67 58.83
N LEU A 190 11.09 63.43 59.06
CA LEU A 190 10.59 63.00 60.38
C LEU A 190 11.68 63.08 61.46
N ASP A 191 12.93 62.71 61.14
CA ASP A 191 14.06 62.85 62.06
C ASP A 191 14.25 64.31 62.50
N VAL A 192 14.12 65.26 61.57
CA VAL A 192 14.19 66.70 61.86
C VAL A 192 13.02 67.14 62.74
N ILE A 193 11.79 66.70 62.43
CA ILE A 193 10.60 67.04 63.25
C ILE A 193 10.74 66.49 64.67
N ARG A 194 11.24 65.25 64.81
CA ARG A 194 11.50 64.62 66.10
C ARG A 194 12.54 65.40 66.90
N ALA A 195 13.64 65.79 66.27
CA ALA A 195 14.65 66.63 66.89
C ALA A 195 14.09 68.00 67.34
N ILE A 196 13.24 68.63 66.53
CA ILE A 196 12.55 69.88 66.89
C ILE A 196 11.61 69.64 68.09
N ALA A 197 10.86 68.54 68.11
CA ALA A 197 9.95 68.23 69.20
C ALA A 197 10.71 67.91 70.51
N ASP A 198 11.82 67.19 70.44
CA ASP A 198 12.75 66.99 71.58
C ASP A 198 13.28 68.32 72.11
N GLN A 199 13.73 69.20 71.22
CA GLN A 199 14.23 70.53 71.60
C GLN A 199 13.12 71.39 72.20
N THR A 200 11.90 71.32 71.66
CA THR A 200 10.71 72.04 72.16
C THR A 200 10.30 71.53 73.54
N ASN A 201 10.32 70.22 73.76
CA ASN A 201 10.05 69.59 75.05
C ASN A 201 11.08 70.03 76.10
N LEU A 202 12.36 70.12 75.74
CA LEU A 202 13.44 70.55 76.62
C LEU A 202 13.35 72.05 76.95
N LEU A 203 13.02 72.89 75.96
CA LEU A 203 12.73 74.31 76.15
C LEU A 203 11.52 74.54 77.07
N ALA A 204 10.43 73.79 76.85
CA ALA A 204 9.22 73.86 77.67
C ALA A 204 9.48 73.42 79.12
N LEU A 205 10.28 72.37 79.32
CA LEU A 205 10.70 71.93 80.65
C LEU A 205 11.49 73.01 81.39
N ASN A 206 12.45 73.64 80.73
CA ASN A 206 13.23 74.74 81.31
C ASN A 206 12.32 75.94 81.67
N ALA A 207 11.35 76.26 80.81
CA ALA A 207 10.36 77.31 81.08
C ALA A 207 9.44 76.99 82.26
N ALA A 208 8.99 75.74 82.39
CA ALA A 208 8.17 75.27 83.52
C ALA A 208 8.95 75.34 84.85
N ILE A 209 10.23 74.97 84.84
CA ILE A 209 11.12 75.08 86.01
C ILE A 209 11.25 76.56 86.44
N GLU A 210 11.51 77.46 85.49
CA GLU A 210 11.70 78.89 85.82
C GLU A 210 10.39 79.57 86.22
N ALA A 211 9.25 79.16 85.65
CA ALA A 211 7.92 79.61 86.05
C ALA A 211 7.56 79.16 87.49
N ALA A 212 7.91 77.93 87.87
CA ALA A 212 7.77 77.45 89.25
C ALA A 212 8.65 78.24 90.23
N ARG A 213 9.83 78.68 89.78
CA ARG A 213 10.78 79.49 90.54
C ARG A 213 10.28 80.90 90.83
N ALA A 214 9.47 81.47 89.94
CA ALA A 214 8.87 82.80 90.07
C ALA A 214 7.61 82.85 90.97
N GLY A 215 7.13 81.71 91.49
CA GLY A 215 5.99 81.63 92.41
C GLY A 215 4.67 82.12 91.80
N GLU A 216 3.88 82.90 92.55
CA GLU A 216 2.56 83.39 92.11
C GLU A 216 2.62 84.25 90.82
N ALA A 217 3.73 84.95 90.54
CA ALA A 217 3.90 85.75 89.33
C ALA A 217 4.13 84.90 88.06
N GLY A 218 4.63 83.67 88.20
CA GLY A 218 4.94 82.75 87.09
C GLY A 218 3.79 81.81 86.71
N ARG A 219 2.68 81.85 87.43
CA ARG A 219 1.61 80.84 87.34
C ARG A 219 0.97 80.73 85.95
N GLY A 220 0.80 81.86 85.24
CA GLY A 220 0.31 81.87 83.86
C GLY A 220 1.32 81.30 82.85
N PHE A 221 2.62 81.55 83.06
CA PHE A 221 3.70 80.99 82.24
C PHE A 221 3.88 79.49 82.46
N ALA A 222 3.67 78.99 83.68
CA ALA A 222 3.73 77.56 83.98
C ALA A 222 2.69 76.75 83.19
N VAL A 223 1.44 77.25 83.11
CA VAL A 223 0.37 76.60 82.33
C VAL A 223 0.71 76.55 80.84
N VAL A 224 1.24 77.64 80.28
CA VAL A 224 1.66 77.66 78.87
C VAL A 224 2.84 76.72 78.63
N ALA A 225 3.81 76.65 79.55
CA ALA A 225 4.95 75.74 79.44
C ALA A 225 4.52 74.26 79.49
N ASP A 226 3.58 73.90 80.36
CA ASP A 226 3.02 72.54 80.41
C ASP A 226 2.22 72.18 79.14
N GLU A 227 1.47 73.13 78.57
CA GLU A 227 0.74 72.93 77.31
C GLU A 227 1.70 72.74 76.12
N VAL A 228 2.76 73.54 76.04
CA VAL A 228 3.82 73.38 75.01
C VAL A 228 4.53 72.04 75.18
N ARG A 229 4.78 71.60 76.42
CA ARG A 229 5.38 70.29 76.72
C ARG A 229 4.47 69.14 76.28
N ALA A 230 3.18 69.24 76.57
CA ALA A 230 2.18 68.27 76.12
C ALA A 230 2.07 68.22 74.59
N LEU A 231 2.14 69.38 73.92
CA LEU A 231 2.14 69.46 72.47
C LEU A 231 3.40 68.81 71.87
N ALA A 232 4.59 69.08 72.42
CA ALA A 232 5.84 68.47 71.98
C ALA A 232 5.83 66.94 72.13
N HIS A 233 5.29 66.43 73.24
CA HIS A 233 5.10 64.99 73.44
C HIS A 233 4.12 64.39 72.41
N ARG A 234 2.99 65.06 72.13
CA ARG A 234 2.05 64.62 71.09
C ARG A 234 2.70 64.61 69.71
N THR A 235 3.51 65.63 69.38
CA THR A 235 4.27 65.68 68.13
C THR A 235 5.23 64.49 68.03
N GLN A 236 5.99 64.18 69.07
CA GLN A 236 6.88 63.01 69.11
C GLN A 236 6.15 61.70 68.85
N GLN A 237 5.03 61.49 69.54
CA GLN A 237 4.21 60.29 69.38
C GLN A 237 3.72 60.17 67.93
N SER A 238 3.16 61.24 67.36
CA SER A 238 2.71 61.23 65.95
C SER A 238 3.85 61.03 64.97
N THR A 239 5.04 61.62 65.18
CA THR A 239 6.20 61.34 64.32
C THR A 239 6.63 59.87 64.40
N SER A 240 6.58 59.25 65.59
CA SER A 240 6.90 57.83 65.74
C SER A 240 5.89 56.93 65.04
N GLU A 241 4.60 57.28 65.06
CA GLU A 241 3.56 56.56 64.33
C GLU A 241 3.76 56.68 62.81
N ILE A 242 4.11 57.88 62.31
CA ILE A 242 4.41 58.09 60.88
C ILE A 242 5.71 57.35 60.48
N GLU A 243 6.73 57.35 61.33
CA GLU A 243 7.97 56.61 61.09
C GLU A 243 7.72 55.11 60.91
N GLN A 244 6.84 54.51 61.72
CA GLN A 244 6.41 53.11 61.55
C GLN A 244 5.67 52.87 60.23
N MET A 245 4.81 53.80 59.81
CA MET A 245 4.13 53.72 58.51
C MET A 245 5.12 53.81 57.34
N ILE A 246 6.08 54.74 57.41
CA ILE A 246 7.11 54.91 56.37
C ILE A 246 8.05 53.71 56.30
N SER A 247 8.45 53.15 57.44
CA SER A 247 9.22 51.90 57.50
C SER A 247 8.47 50.74 56.84
N SER A 248 7.15 50.65 57.06
CA SER A 248 6.30 49.66 56.41
C SER A 248 6.22 49.88 54.88
N ILE A 249 6.15 51.14 54.43
CA ILE A 249 6.19 51.49 52.99
C ILE A 249 7.53 51.12 52.36
N GLN A 250 8.66 51.41 53.01
CA GLN A 250 9.99 51.03 52.52
C GLN A 250 10.13 49.51 52.39
N LYS A 251 9.66 48.75 53.39
CA LYS A 251 9.66 47.29 53.33
C LYS A 251 8.75 46.75 52.22
N GLY A 252 7.57 47.33 52.05
CA GLY A 252 6.62 46.98 51.00
C GLY A 252 7.16 47.24 49.59
N THR A 253 7.72 48.43 49.37
CA THR A 253 8.35 48.82 48.08
C THR A 253 9.55 47.95 47.76
N GLY A 254 10.44 47.66 48.72
CA GLY A 254 11.56 46.75 48.52
C GLY A 254 11.13 45.33 48.14
N SER A 255 10.05 44.83 48.76
CA SER A 255 9.48 43.53 48.43
C SER A 255 8.87 43.51 47.02
N ALA A 256 8.19 44.59 46.62
CA ALA A 256 7.61 44.75 45.29
C ALA A 256 8.69 44.80 44.19
N VAL A 257 9.77 45.57 44.38
CA VAL A 257 10.90 45.63 43.42
C VAL A 257 11.55 44.25 43.25
N SER A 258 11.75 43.51 44.34
CA SER A 258 12.31 42.15 44.28
C SER A 258 11.41 41.20 43.46
N ALA A 259 10.09 41.23 43.71
CA ALA A 259 9.13 40.42 42.97
C ALA A 259 9.07 40.80 41.47
N MET A 260 9.12 42.10 41.16
CA MET A 260 9.16 42.61 39.78
C MET A 260 10.44 42.18 39.07
N THR A 261 11.59 42.26 39.72
CA THR A 261 12.88 41.81 39.18
C THR A 261 12.85 40.32 38.87
N HIS A 262 12.34 39.50 39.80
CA HIS A 262 12.20 38.06 39.58
C HIS A 262 11.28 37.73 38.39
N THR A 263 10.14 38.42 38.31
CA THR A 263 9.17 38.26 37.20
C THR A 263 9.80 38.63 35.86
N ASN A 264 10.60 39.70 35.82
CA ASN A 264 11.27 40.16 34.62
C ASN A 264 12.31 39.13 34.13
N THR A 265 13.16 38.60 35.02
CA THR A 265 14.11 37.53 34.69
C THR A 265 13.40 36.30 34.11
N GLN A 266 12.31 35.86 34.75
CA GLN A 266 11.56 34.67 34.32
C GLN A 266 10.85 34.89 32.96
N ALA A 267 10.35 36.10 32.71
CA ALA A 267 9.77 36.47 31.43
C ALA A 267 10.82 36.55 30.31
N GLN A 268 12.03 37.04 30.60
CA GLN A 268 13.16 37.04 29.66
C GLN A 268 13.64 35.63 29.31
N GLU A 269 13.71 34.71 30.27
CA GLU A 269 14.02 33.29 30.01
C GLU A 269 12.95 32.64 29.11
N THR A 270 11.68 32.97 29.36
CA THR A 270 10.55 32.49 28.55
C THR A 270 10.65 33.01 27.11
N LEU A 271 10.99 34.28 26.93
CA LEU A 271 11.26 34.90 25.63
C LEU A 271 12.42 34.22 24.89
N TYR A 272 13.55 33.99 25.58
CA TYR A 272 14.70 33.31 25.01
C TYR A 272 14.34 31.90 24.52
N THR A 273 13.58 31.15 25.32
CA THR A 273 13.13 29.80 24.98
C THR A 273 12.14 29.79 23.82
N ALA A 274 11.30 30.82 23.70
CA ALA A 274 10.32 30.92 22.62
C ALA A 274 10.92 31.41 21.29
N GLN A 275 12.07 32.09 21.32
CA GLN A 275 12.78 32.61 20.14
C GLN A 275 13.88 31.68 19.61
N GLY A 276 14.39 30.77 20.45
CA GLY A 276 15.35 29.73 20.08
C GLY A 276 14.69 28.45 19.56
#